data_AF-A0A2E6NR89-F1
#
_entry.id   AF-A0A2E6NR89-F1
#
_cell.length_a   1.000
_cell.length_b   1.000
_cell.length_c   1.000
_cell.angle_alpha   90.00
_cell.angle_beta   90.00
_cell.angle_gamma   90.00
#
_symmetry.space_group_name_H-M   'P 1'
#
loop_
_entity.id
_entity.type
_entity.pdbx_description
1 polymer ?
#
loop_
_entity_poly.entity_id
_entity_poly.type
_entity_poly.pdbx_seq_one_letter_code
_entity_poly.pdbx_strand_id
1 'polypeptide(L)'
;MKDPENTSPERKEPGETPQDPAGLTGDLRKLLLENGFDRVGFADAGSTPGADHFREWLDRGYAGNMDYLARNTERRQDVQKVLEGARGVIVTAMHYGDGGSVGIANPASDRAEISSYARGTDYHRIIEKRLKSCCRLLRERFAGEYRYYVDTGPVLEKAWAQKAGIGWIGKNTCSIDTDNGSYFFLGVILTTHAVEPDPPALDHCGSCTLCLEACPTAAFPDPYVLDARRCISYLTIEERGEIIEELEEKMENLVFGCDICQEVCPWNSEPRVRDEPGLAAREENIFPRLSELVELTPESFSERFPQSPIRRAGFRGFLRNVIIALGNSSPQNALEHLNQLGRRESIRKDPLLKRTLERARRRLMEKNRVERSGKIREEFKRTKIQGPIPTAMAILSVLAFLVFWLTWITDKTNYGVWIPGVFLYIFLMTFLYHLARKKQAGKRENK
;
A
#
# COMPACT_ATOMS: atom_id res chain seq x y z
N MET A 1 -12.54 59.07 28.38
CA MET A 1 -12.03 57.73 28.01
C MET A 1 -12.65 56.75 28.98
N LYS A 2 -13.69 56.02 28.54
CA LYS A 2 -14.31 54.95 29.33
C LYS A 2 -13.68 53.63 28.86
N ASP A 3 -13.19 52.84 29.79
CA ASP A 3 -12.65 51.52 29.54
C ASP A 3 -13.73 50.58 28.98
N PRO A 4 -13.37 49.64 28.08
CA PRO A 4 -14.32 48.71 27.52
C PRO A 4 -14.72 47.65 28.55
N GLU A 5 -16.02 47.41 28.69
CA GLU A 5 -16.60 46.36 29.53
C GLU A 5 -16.06 44.98 29.14
N ASN A 6 -15.40 44.35 30.11
CA ASN A 6 -14.95 42.97 30.07
C ASN A 6 -16.16 42.03 30.23
N THR A 7 -16.79 41.64 29.13
CA THR A 7 -17.79 40.56 29.13
C THR A 7 -17.08 39.22 29.25
N SER A 8 -16.87 38.78 30.49
CA SER A 8 -16.51 37.40 30.81
C SER A 8 -17.66 36.46 30.43
N PRO A 9 -17.42 35.29 29.81
CA PRO A 9 -18.49 34.35 29.50
C PRO A 9 -19.09 33.81 30.80
N GLU A 10 -20.41 33.91 30.95
CA GLU A 10 -21.16 33.35 32.06
C GLU A 10 -20.85 31.86 32.21
N ARG A 11 -20.38 31.50 33.40
CA ARG A 11 -20.10 30.13 33.79
C ARG A 11 -21.45 29.47 34.11
N LYS A 12 -21.99 28.66 33.18
CA LYS A 12 -23.20 27.86 33.43
C LYS A 12 -23.00 26.97 34.65
N GLU A 13 -24.00 26.91 35.53
CA GLU A 13 -23.95 26.09 36.74
C GLU A 13 -23.75 24.60 36.41
N PRO A 14 -22.91 23.87 37.17
CA PRO A 14 -22.70 22.45 36.95
C PRO A 14 -23.92 21.67 37.48
N GLY A 15 -24.86 21.31 36.61
CA GLY A 15 -25.97 20.44 37.02
C GLY A 15 -27.14 20.28 36.06
N GLU A 16 -27.38 21.19 35.12
CA GLU A 16 -28.50 21.02 34.19
C GLU A 16 -28.13 20.11 33.03
N THR A 17 -28.83 18.97 32.94
CA THR A 17 -28.80 18.12 31.75
C THR A 17 -29.36 18.95 30.59
N PRO A 18 -28.63 19.13 29.48
CA PRO A 18 -29.13 19.90 28.35
C PRO A 18 -30.47 19.33 27.87
N GLN A 19 -31.54 20.11 28.00
CA GLN A 19 -32.89 19.70 27.60
C GLN A 19 -33.07 19.69 26.06
N ASP A 20 -32.10 20.21 25.32
CA ASP A 20 -32.05 20.23 23.86
C ASP A 20 -30.86 19.40 23.32
N PRO A 21 -31.11 18.18 22.77
CA PRO A 21 -30.09 17.36 22.14
C PRO A 21 -29.38 18.04 20.96
N ALA A 22 -30.06 18.92 20.22
CA ALA A 22 -29.48 19.60 19.07
C ALA A 22 -28.46 20.66 19.51
N GLY A 23 -28.82 21.50 20.48
CA GLY A 23 -27.90 22.46 21.11
C GLY A 23 -26.66 21.79 21.72
N LEU A 24 -26.85 20.69 22.45
CA LEU A 24 -25.73 19.92 22.99
C LEU A 24 -24.83 19.37 21.88
N THR A 25 -25.40 18.76 20.84
CA THR A 25 -24.63 18.19 19.72
C THR A 25 -23.77 19.24 19.03
N GLY A 26 -24.31 20.45 18.84
CA GLY A 26 -23.56 21.59 18.31
C GLY A 26 -22.36 21.96 19.19
N ASP A 27 -22.55 22.04 20.51
CA ASP A 27 -21.48 22.36 21.46
C ASP A 27 -20.40 21.27 21.53
N LEU A 28 -20.79 19.99 21.51
CA LEU A 28 -19.87 18.85 21.46
C LEU A 28 -19.02 18.90 20.19
N ARG A 29 -19.65 19.15 19.04
CA ARG A 29 -18.97 19.25 17.74
C ARG A 29 -17.95 20.38 17.75
N LYS A 30 -18.37 21.57 18.18
CA LYS A 30 -17.50 22.74 18.28
C LYS A 30 -16.28 22.46 19.14
N LEU A 31 -16.46 21.87 20.33
CA LEU A 31 -15.36 21.54 21.22
C LEU A 31 -14.35 20.59 20.57
N LEU A 32 -14.82 19.53 19.92
CA LEU A 32 -13.94 18.53 19.30
C LEU A 32 -13.16 19.11 18.11
N LEU A 33 -13.81 19.92 17.26
CA LEU A 33 -13.15 20.62 16.15
C LEU A 33 -12.10 21.62 16.66
N GLU A 34 -12.45 22.46 17.63
CA GLU A 34 -11.52 23.43 18.24
C GLU A 34 -10.33 22.77 18.95
N ASN A 35 -10.43 21.48 19.29
CA ASN A 35 -9.36 20.70 19.92
C ASN A 35 -8.59 19.81 18.94
N GLY A 36 -8.71 20.08 17.64
CA GLY A 36 -7.81 19.59 16.60
C GLY A 36 -8.25 18.30 15.93
N PHE A 37 -9.54 17.98 15.91
CA PHE A 37 -10.09 17.00 14.97
C PHE A 37 -10.58 17.72 13.71
N ASP A 38 -10.31 17.13 12.54
CA ASP A 38 -10.68 17.70 11.25
C ASP A 38 -12.16 17.53 10.94
N ARG A 39 -12.75 16.43 11.43
CA ARG A 39 -14.16 16.12 11.28
C ARG A 39 -14.70 15.44 12.51
N VAL A 40 -15.98 15.67 12.77
CA VAL A 40 -16.73 15.06 13.85
C VAL A 40 -18.09 14.68 13.30
N GLY A 41 -18.56 13.48 13.63
CA GLY A 41 -19.83 12.92 13.22
C GLY A 41 -20.55 12.30 14.41
N PHE A 42 -21.88 12.29 14.37
CA PHE A 42 -22.71 11.79 15.47
C PHE A 42 -23.66 10.68 15.01
N ALA A 43 -23.84 9.67 15.84
CA ALA A 43 -24.83 8.61 15.63
C ALA A 43 -25.50 8.24 16.95
N ASP A 44 -26.73 7.74 16.88
CA ASP A 44 -27.39 7.13 18.03
C ASP A 44 -26.71 5.80 18.41
N ALA A 45 -26.66 5.50 19.70
CA ALA A 45 -26.07 4.27 20.25
C ALA A 45 -27.00 3.04 20.19
N GLY A 46 -27.85 2.95 19.15
CA GLY A 46 -28.71 1.79 18.90
C GLY A 46 -27.94 0.53 18.48
N SER A 47 -28.44 -0.19 17.47
CA SER A 47 -27.74 -1.39 16.96
C SER A 47 -26.34 -1.04 16.45
N THR A 48 -25.33 -1.82 16.85
CA THR A 48 -23.96 -1.62 16.38
C THR A 48 -23.86 -1.92 14.88
N PRO A 49 -23.49 -0.94 14.03
CA PRO A 49 -23.39 -1.14 12.59
C PRO A 49 -22.28 -2.14 12.26
N GLY A 50 -22.49 -2.97 11.25
CA GLY A 50 -21.49 -3.94 10.75
C GLY A 50 -21.22 -5.15 11.67
N ALA A 51 -21.96 -5.30 12.77
CA ALA A 51 -21.78 -6.40 13.73
C ALA A 51 -21.89 -7.80 13.10
N ASP A 52 -22.87 -8.01 12.21
CA ASP A 52 -23.06 -9.28 11.52
C ASP A 52 -21.95 -9.56 10.50
N HIS A 53 -21.55 -8.55 9.73
CA HIS A 53 -20.44 -8.66 8.79
C HIS A 53 -19.12 -8.99 9.50
N PHE A 54 -18.87 -8.37 10.65
CA PHE A 54 -17.71 -8.69 11.49
C PHE A 54 -17.73 -10.14 11.97
N ARG A 55 -18.90 -10.66 12.38
CA ARG A 55 -19.05 -12.05 12.80
C ARG A 55 -18.77 -13.02 11.64
N GLU A 56 -19.36 -12.79 10.48
CA GLU A 56 -19.13 -13.61 9.29
C GLU A 56 -17.64 -13.59 8.88
N TRP A 57 -17.00 -12.43 8.94
CA TRP A 57 -15.59 -12.28 8.63
C TRP A 57 -14.68 -13.10 9.58
N LEU A 58 -15.01 -13.13 10.87
CA LEU A 58 -14.35 -14.01 11.84
C LEU A 58 -14.60 -15.50 11.53
N ASP A 59 -15.85 -15.88 11.25
CA ASP A 59 -16.25 -17.27 10.97
C ASP A 59 -15.54 -17.82 9.71
N ARG A 60 -15.26 -16.96 8.73
CA ARG A 60 -14.47 -17.30 7.53
C ARG A 60 -12.96 -17.44 7.81
N GLY A 61 -12.50 -17.14 9.01
CA GLY A 61 -11.09 -17.17 9.41
C GLY A 61 -10.25 -16.07 8.76
N TYR A 62 -10.90 -15.00 8.26
CA TYR A 62 -10.22 -13.93 7.53
C TYR A 62 -9.42 -13.00 8.45
N ALA A 63 -9.54 -13.13 9.76
CA ALA A 63 -8.73 -12.42 10.75
C ALA A 63 -7.28 -12.91 10.85
N GLY A 64 -6.95 -14.07 10.27
CA GLY A 64 -5.63 -14.69 10.46
C GLY A 64 -5.33 -14.91 11.94
N ASN A 65 -4.15 -14.50 12.39
CA ASN A 65 -3.67 -14.68 13.76
C ASN A 65 -4.10 -13.55 14.73
N MET A 66 -5.05 -12.68 14.33
CA MET A 66 -5.58 -11.62 15.19
C MET A 66 -6.64 -12.13 16.17
N ASP A 67 -6.31 -13.15 16.98
CA ASP A 67 -7.24 -13.81 17.92
C ASP A 67 -7.89 -12.82 18.91
N TYR A 68 -7.22 -11.70 19.17
CA TYR A 68 -7.75 -10.64 20.03
C TYR A 68 -9.07 -10.04 19.52
N LEU A 69 -9.35 -10.12 18.22
CA LEU A 69 -10.62 -9.66 17.64
C LEU A 69 -11.79 -10.57 18.06
N ALA A 70 -11.54 -11.87 18.24
CA ALA A 70 -12.56 -12.83 18.68
C ALA A 70 -12.82 -12.78 20.21
N ARG A 71 -11.86 -12.32 21.02
CA ARG A 71 -11.99 -12.32 22.49
C ARG A 71 -13.05 -11.39 23.09
N ASN A 72 -13.48 -10.35 22.36
CA ASN A 72 -14.40 -9.32 22.84
C ASN A 72 -15.58 -9.10 21.88
N THR A 73 -16.05 -10.15 21.22
CA THR A 73 -17.11 -10.07 20.21
C THR A 73 -18.38 -9.43 20.76
N GLU A 74 -18.84 -9.79 21.96
CA GLU A 74 -20.04 -9.19 22.57
C GLU A 74 -19.92 -7.66 22.70
N ARG A 75 -18.76 -7.17 23.15
CA ARG A 75 -18.49 -5.73 23.29
C ARG A 75 -18.42 -5.01 21.94
N ARG A 76 -17.99 -5.72 20.88
CA ARG A 76 -17.98 -5.21 19.50
C ARG A 76 -19.36 -5.21 18.84
N GLN A 77 -20.29 -6.00 19.35
CA GLN A 77 -21.66 -6.10 18.84
C GLN A 77 -22.64 -5.21 19.61
N ASP A 78 -22.30 -4.83 20.84
CA ASP A 78 -23.16 -4.01 21.69
C ASP A 78 -22.36 -2.96 22.47
N VAL A 79 -22.55 -1.69 22.11
CA VAL A 79 -21.92 -0.54 22.78
C VAL A 79 -22.36 -0.38 24.24
N GLN A 80 -23.53 -0.92 24.64
CA GLN A 80 -23.96 -0.94 26.04
C GLN A 80 -23.01 -1.79 26.93
N LYS A 81 -22.38 -2.82 26.35
CA LYS A 81 -21.34 -3.63 27.04
C LYS A 81 -20.00 -2.90 27.16
N VAL A 82 -19.86 -1.74 26.52
CA VAL A 82 -18.67 -0.90 26.56
C VAL A 82 -18.87 0.27 27.50
N LEU A 83 -20.02 0.94 27.41
CA LEU A 83 -20.47 2.00 28.30
C LEU A 83 -21.96 1.77 28.58
N GLU A 84 -22.28 1.41 29.83
CA GLU A 84 -23.66 1.24 30.26
C GLU A 84 -24.42 2.57 30.13
N GLY A 85 -25.61 2.53 29.54
CA GLY A 85 -26.41 3.73 29.31
C GLY A 85 -25.93 4.58 28.14
N ALA A 86 -25.08 4.05 27.25
CA ALA A 86 -24.68 4.75 26.04
C ALA A 86 -25.93 5.15 25.22
N ARG A 87 -26.02 6.40 24.82
CA ARG A 87 -27.11 6.94 23.99
C ARG A 87 -26.60 7.60 22.72
N GLY A 88 -25.33 7.99 22.68
CA GLY A 88 -24.69 8.58 21.52
C GLY A 88 -23.30 8.00 21.25
N VAL A 89 -22.92 8.02 19.99
CA VAL A 89 -21.59 7.71 19.48
C VAL A 89 -21.08 8.91 18.72
N ILE A 90 -19.94 9.43 19.13
CA ILE A 90 -19.24 10.54 18.46
C ILE A 90 -18.02 9.95 17.76
N VAL A 91 -17.93 10.12 16.46
CA VAL A 91 -16.78 9.69 15.66
C VAL A 91 -15.98 10.91 15.27
N THR A 92 -14.66 10.84 15.44
CA THR A 92 -13.73 11.91 15.09
C THR A 92 -12.80 11.43 14.00
N ALA A 93 -12.45 12.29 13.04
CA ALA A 93 -11.44 12.02 12.04
C ALA A 93 -10.25 13.00 12.17
N MET A 94 -9.05 12.50 11.87
CA MET A 94 -7.83 13.30 11.79
C MET A 94 -7.05 12.99 10.51
N HIS A 95 -6.82 13.98 9.66
CA HIS A 95 -6.09 13.83 8.41
C HIS A 95 -4.60 13.57 8.65
N TYR A 96 -4.05 12.67 7.84
CA TYR A 96 -2.62 12.41 7.81
C TYR A 96 -2.01 12.52 6.41
N GLY A 97 -2.81 12.82 5.38
CA GLY A 97 -2.33 13.06 4.01
C GLY A 97 -1.34 14.23 3.94
N ASP A 98 -0.57 14.32 2.87
CA ASP A 98 0.50 15.32 2.71
C ASP A 98 0.45 16.15 1.44
N GLY A 99 -0.74 16.28 0.86
CA GLY A 99 -0.95 17.17 -0.29
C GLY A 99 -0.47 16.62 -1.63
N GLY A 100 -0.01 15.38 -1.71
CA GLY A 100 0.40 14.76 -2.97
C GLY A 100 0.99 13.36 -2.77
N SER A 101 0.76 12.48 -3.74
CA SER A 101 1.10 11.06 -3.69
C SER A 101 2.57 10.79 -3.33
N VAL A 102 2.80 10.13 -2.19
CA VAL A 102 4.12 9.59 -1.83
C VAL A 102 4.08 8.07 -1.85
N GLY A 103 4.29 7.50 -3.05
CA GLY A 103 4.93 6.19 -3.24
C GLY A 103 4.14 5.12 -3.99
N ILE A 104 4.19 5.10 -5.34
CA ILE A 104 3.89 3.85 -6.05
C ILE A 104 5.01 2.87 -5.68
N ALA A 105 4.66 1.78 -4.97
CA ALA A 105 5.57 0.68 -4.71
C ALA A 105 6.37 0.35 -5.97
N ASN A 106 7.69 0.36 -5.87
CA ASN A 106 8.57 0.16 -7.01
C ASN A 106 9.46 -1.06 -6.73
N PRO A 107 9.11 -2.24 -7.26
CA PRO A 107 9.89 -3.46 -7.04
C PRO A 107 11.30 -3.39 -7.65
N ALA A 108 11.59 -2.44 -8.55
CA ALA A 108 12.93 -2.21 -9.08
C ALA A 108 13.79 -1.30 -8.18
N SER A 109 13.22 -0.76 -7.10
CA SER A 109 13.91 0.15 -6.19
C SER A 109 14.80 -0.59 -5.19
N ASP A 110 15.96 -0.03 -4.88
CA ASP A 110 16.80 -0.44 -3.75
C ASP A 110 16.31 0.15 -2.42
N ARG A 111 15.18 0.86 -2.44
CA ARG A 111 14.51 1.47 -1.30
C ARG A 111 13.26 0.69 -0.91
N ALA A 112 13.02 0.63 0.39
CA ALA A 112 11.86 0.01 0.99
C ALA A 112 10.66 0.95 0.97
N GLU A 113 9.46 0.38 0.90
CA GLU A 113 8.20 1.10 1.05
C GLU A 113 7.67 0.92 2.48
N ILE A 114 7.38 2.04 3.15
CA ILE A 114 6.69 2.09 4.44
C ILE A 114 5.41 2.86 4.20
N SER A 115 4.27 2.27 4.56
CA SER A 115 2.96 2.91 4.44
C SER A 115 2.98 4.30 5.07
N SER A 116 2.39 5.25 4.35
CA SER A 116 2.37 6.68 4.62
C SER A 116 1.98 7.02 6.07
N TYR A 117 0.99 6.32 6.63
CA TYR A 117 0.52 6.53 8.00
C TYR A 117 1.58 6.19 9.07
N ALA A 118 2.59 5.38 8.74
CA ALA A 118 3.57 4.82 9.67
C ALA A 118 4.93 5.53 9.66
N ARG A 119 5.11 6.53 8.78
CA ARG A 119 6.39 7.23 8.60
C ARG A 119 6.70 8.22 9.73
N GLY A 120 5.69 8.67 10.46
CA GLY A 120 5.79 9.63 11.56
C GLY A 120 5.70 8.99 12.95
N THR A 121 5.19 9.78 13.90
CA THR A 121 4.87 9.28 15.26
C THR A 121 3.61 8.42 15.22
N ASP A 122 3.54 7.45 16.12
CA ASP A 122 2.40 6.57 16.27
C ASP A 122 1.11 7.35 16.55
N TYR A 123 0.18 7.26 15.60
CA TYR A 123 -1.08 7.99 15.61
C TYR A 123 -1.90 7.71 16.87
N HIS A 124 -1.80 6.50 17.45
CA HIS A 124 -2.46 6.16 18.70
C HIS A 124 -2.11 7.17 19.79
N ARG A 125 -0.82 7.54 19.92
CA ARG A 125 -0.36 8.48 20.95
C ARG A 125 -0.95 9.87 20.77
N ILE A 126 -1.06 10.30 19.52
CA ILE A 126 -1.55 11.63 19.17
C ILE A 126 -3.05 11.70 19.40
N ILE A 127 -3.79 10.77 18.81
CA ILE A 127 -5.25 10.73 18.85
C ILE A 127 -5.74 10.40 20.25
N GLU A 128 -5.15 9.43 20.94
CA GLU A 128 -5.55 9.08 22.32
C GLU A 128 -5.33 10.26 23.28
N LYS A 129 -4.18 10.96 23.18
CA LYS A 129 -3.92 12.16 23.98
C LYS A 129 -5.00 13.23 23.74
N ARG A 130 -5.38 13.43 22.48
CA ARG A 130 -6.39 14.41 22.08
C ARG A 130 -7.80 14.01 22.53
N LEU A 131 -8.21 12.77 22.30
CA LEU A 131 -9.46 12.18 22.79
C LEU A 131 -9.56 12.27 24.31
N LYS A 132 -8.49 11.94 25.04
CA LYS A 132 -8.41 12.05 26.50
C LYS A 132 -8.62 13.49 26.97
N SER A 133 -7.95 14.45 26.32
CA SER A 133 -8.11 15.87 26.63
C SER A 133 -9.54 16.34 26.37
N CYS A 134 -10.12 15.99 25.22
CA CYS A 134 -11.49 16.33 24.87
C CYS A 134 -12.49 15.73 25.85
N CYS A 135 -12.38 14.44 26.18
CA CYS A 135 -13.26 13.79 27.15
C CYS A 135 -13.16 14.41 28.56
N ARG A 136 -11.98 14.93 28.95
CA ARG A 136 -11.86 15.69 30.20
C ARG A 136 -12.65 17.00 30.12
N LEU A 137 -12.46 17.79 29.05
CA LEU A 137 -13.19 19.05 28.85
C LEU A 137 -14.71 18.83 28.73
N LEU A 138 -15.12 17.73 28.09
CA LEU A 138 -16.52 17.34 27.98
C LEU A 138 -17.13 17.07 29.36
N ARG A 139 -16.47 16.28 30.21
CA ARG A 139 -16.94 16.03 31.59
C ARG A 139 -16.99 17.30 32.44
N GLU A 140 -16.07 18.25 32.22
CA GLU A 140 -16.06 19.54 32.92
C GLU A 140 -17.22 20.44 32.52
N ARG A 141 -17.72 20.34 31.28
CA ARG A 141 -18.76 21.23 30.72
C ARG A 141 -20.15 20.62 30.67
N PHE A 142 -20.24 19.31 30.50
CA PHE A 142 -21.47 18.57 30.26
C PHE A 142 -21.48 17.32 31.15
N ALA A 143 -22.37 17.30 32.14
CA ALA A 143 -22.49 16.19 33.08
C ALA A 143 -22.92 14.90 32.36
N GLY A 144 -22.04 13.90 32.32
CA GLY A 144 -22.29 12.63 31.65
C GLY A 144 -21.01 11.78 31.57
N GLU A 145 -21.17 10.54 31.12
CA GLU A 145 -20.04 9.64 30.92
C GLU A 145 -19.56 9.67 29.47
N TYR A 146 -18.24 9.56 29.31
CA TYR A 146 -17.57 9.58 28.02
C TYR A 146 -16.48 8.51 28.01
N ARG A 147 -16.54 7.60 27.03
CA ARG A 147 -15.55 6.53 26.88
C ARG A 147 -14.99 6.52 25.47
N TYR A 148 -13.68 6.78 25.34
CA TYR A 148 -13.03 6.95 24.06
C TYR A 148 -12.17 5.74 23.67
N TYR A 149 -11.99 5.56 22.36
CA TYR A 149 -11.08 4.58 21.77
C TYR A 149 -10.48 5.07 20.45
N VAL A 150 -9.32 4.48 20.13
CA VAL A 150 -8.64 4.57 18.84
C VAL A 150 -8.00 3.20 18.56
N ASP A 151 -8.45 2.50 17.50
CA ASP A 151 -7.99 1.19 16.95
C ASP A 151 -8.06 -0.03 17.89
N THR A 152 -7.59 0.16 19.11
CA THR A 152 -7.39 -0.87 20.15
C THR A 152 -8.67 -1.19 20.93
N GLY A 153 -9.75 -0.43 20.71
CA GLY A 153 -11.02 -0.59 21.40
C GLY A 153 -11.91 -1.68 20.83
N PRO A 154 -12.89 -2.19 21.60
CA PRO A 154 -13.91 -3.11 21.12
C PRO A 154 -15.04 -2.36 20.40
N VAL A 155 -14.73 -1.36 19.58
CA VAL A 155 -15.71 -0.60 18.78
C VAL A 155 -15.39 -0.84 17.30
N LEU A 156 -16.40 -0.86 16.43
CA LEU A 156 -16.21 -1.00 14.98
C LEU A 156 -16.14 0.40 14.34
N GLU A 157 -15.00 1.08 14.47
CA GLU A 157 -14.88 2.52 14.17
C GLU A 157 -15.31 2.86 12.74
N LYS A 158 -14.93 2.05 11.75
CA LYS A 158 -15.31 2.29 10.33
C LYS A 158 -16.82 2.21 10.11
N ALA A 159 -17.49 1.26 10.76
CA ALA A 159 -18.94 1.10 10.63
C ALA A 159 -19.68 2.25 11.34
N TRP A 160 -19.17 2.69 12.49
CA TRP A 160 -19.68 3.89 13.16
C TRP A 160 -19.39 5.16 12.37
N ALA A 161 -18.23 5.29 11.73
CA ALA A 161 -17.90 6.42 10.85
C ALA A 161 -18.91 6.55 9.70
N GLN A 162 -19.31 5.42 9.10
CA GLN A 162 -20.36 5.43 8.09
C GLN A 162 -21.72 5.84 8.66
N LYS A 163 -22.13 5.27 9.79
CA LYS A 163 -23.41 5.64 10.43
C LYS A 163 -23.43 7.12 10.86
N ALA A 164 -22.30 7.66 11.30
CA ALA A 164 -22.14 9.03 11.77
C ALA A 164 -21.81 10.04 10.65
N GLY A 165 -21.91 9.63 9.38
CA GLY A 165 -21.71 10.54 8.25
C GLY A 165 -20.27 11.04 8.06
N ILE A 166 -19.26 10.39 8.65
CA ILE A 166 -17.84 10.74 8.45
C ILE A 166 -17.36 10.36 7.05
N GLY A 167 -17.76 9.17 6.58
CA GLY A 167 -17.33 8.61 5.30
C GLY A 167 -17.87 7.19 5.12
N TRP A 168 -17.84 6.66 3.90
CA TRP A 168 -18.36 5.30 3.62
C TRP A 168 -17.24 4.26 3.65
N ILE A 169 -17.61 2.99 3.82
CA ILE A 169 -16.67 1.88 3.68
C ILE A 169 -16.53 1.56 2.20
N GLY A 170 -15.35 1.79 1.63
CA GLY A 170 -15.08 1.46 0.23
C GLY A 170 -14.93 -0.03 -0.02
N LYS A 171 -14.89 -0.43 -1.31
CA LYS A 171 -14.63 -1.83 -1.70
C LYS A 171 -13.28 -2.37 -1.21
N ASN A 172 -12.32 -1.47 -0.96
CA ASN A 172 -11.03 -1.77 -0.33
C ASN A 172 -11.09 -1.87 1.21
N THR A 173 -12.28 -1.75 1.80
CA THR A 173 -12.56 -1.75 3.25
C THR A 173 -11.99 -0.57 4.06
N CYS A 174 -11.41 0.45 3.41
CA CYS A 174 -11.06 1.71 4.06
C CYS A 174 -12.30 2.59 4.25
N SER A 175 -12.26 3.47 5.26
CA SER A 175 -13.21 4.58 5.35
C SER A 175 -12.77 5.63 4.35
N ILE A 176 -13.70 6.12 3.52
CA ILE A 176 -13.44 7.09 2.47
C ILE A 176 -14.41 8.26 2.66
N ASP A 177 -13.88 9.46 2.54
CA ASP A 177 -14.63 10.71 2.55
C ASP A 177 -14.60 11.37 1.16
N THR A 178 -15.64 12.13 0.82
CA THR A 178 -15.77 12.82 -0.46
C THR A 178 -14.75 13.93 -0.64
N ASP A 179 -14.33 14.58 0.45
CA ASP A 179 -13.49 15.77 0.39
C ASP A 179 -12.00 15.45 0.54
N ASN A 180 -11.67 14.32 1.20
CA ASN A 180 -10.31 14.03 1.66
C ASN A 180 -9.82 12.61 1.34
N GLY A 181 -10.65 11.79 0.70
CA GLY A 181 -10.30 10.41 0.40
C GLY A 181 -10.22 9.54 1.67
N SER A 182 -9.24 8.65 1.76
CA SER A 182 -9.09 7.70 2.87
C SER A 182 -7.94 8.01 3.82
N TYR A 183 -7.24 9.13 3.63
CA TYR A 183 -6.05 9.49 4.42
C TYR A 183 -6.40 10.20 5.74
N PHE A 184 -7.22 9.54 6.56
CA PHE A 184 -7.51 9.96 7.93
C PHE A 184 -7.52 8.78 8.91
N PHE A 185 -7.24 9.09 10.16
CA PHE A 185 -7.43 8.20 11.28
C PHE A 185 -8.78 8.43 11.94
N LEU A 186 -9.35 7.37 12.53
CA LEU A 186 -10.61 7.43 13.26
C LEU A 186 -10.36 7.38 14.77
N GLY A 187 -11.14 8.15 15.50
CA GLY A 187 -11.36 8.02 16.94
C GLY A 187 -12.85 7.92 17.21
N VAL A 188 -13.22 7.34 18.35
CA VAL A 188 -14.61 7.20 18.76
C VAL A 188 -14.77 7.55 20.23
N ILE A 189 -15.88 8.19 20.58
CA ILE A 189 -16.31 8.50 21.95
C ILE A 189 -17.75 8.02 22.11
N LEU A 190 -17.97 7.07 23.02
CA LEU A 190 -19.30 6.69 23.47
C LEU A 190 -19.73 7.65 24.58
N THR A 191 -21.01 8.06 24.58
CA THR A 191 -21.55 8.95 25.60
C THR A 191 -22.94 8.53 26.07
N THR A 192 -23.25 8.83 27.33
CA THR A 192 -24.60 8.66 27.91
C THR A 192 -25.58 9.76 27.49
N HIS A 193 -25.11 10.80 26.80
CA HIS A 193 -25.99 11.82 26.22
C HIS A 193 -26.70 11.29 24.97
N ALA A 194 -27.97 11.65 24.80
CA ALA A 194 -28.55 11.62 23.46
C ALA A 194 -27.91 12.73 22.63
N VAL A 195 -27.62 12.39 21.38
CA VAL A 195 -27.06 13.29 20.37
C VAL A 195 -28.00 13.29 19.18
N GLU A 196 -28.04 14.41 18.47
CA GLU A 196 -28.71 14.49 17.18
C GLU A 196 -27.81 13.79 16.15
N PRO A 197 -28.26 12.70 15.50
CA PRO A 197 -27.43 11.94 14.58
C PRO A 197 -27.22 12.70 13.26
N ASP A 198 -26.02 12.60 12.71
CA ASP A 198 -25.74 13.04 11.35
C ASP A 198 -26.29 12.02 10.33
N PRO A 199 -26.65 12.45 9.11
CA PRO A 199 -27.04 11.52 8.05
C PRO A 199 -25.92 10.51 7.74
N PRO A 200 -26.22 9.21 7.64
CA PRO A 200 -25.23 8.21 7.26
C PRO A 200 -24.59 8.49 5.90
N ALA A 201 -23.29 8.19 5.78
CA ALA A 201 -22.55 8.38 4.54
C ALA A 201 -23.00 7.36 3.48
N LEU A 202 -23.24 7.86 2.26
CA LEU A 202 -23.61 7.04 1.11
C LEU A 202 -22.38 6.42 0.45
N ASP A 203 -22.55 5.24 -0.11
CA ASP A 203 -21.48 4.58 -0.87
C ASP A 203 -21.29 5.26 -2.24
N HIS A 204 -20.05 5.69 -2.50
CA HIS A 204 -19.66 6.35 -3.73
C HIS A 204 -18.68 5.54 -4.61
N CYS A 205 -18.49 4.24 -4.34
CA CYS A 205 -17.64 3.38 -5.17
C CYS A 205 -18.26 3.06 -6.54
N GLY A 206 -19.58 2.97 -6.64
CA GLY A 206 -20.28 2.64 -7.90
C GLY A 206 -19.72 1.37 -8.57
N SER A 207 -19.48 1.42 -9.88
CA SER A 207 -18.91 0.30 -10.64
C SER A 207 -17.37 0.19 -10.55
N CYS A 208 -16.68 1.10 -9.86
CA CYS A 208 -15.21 1.10 -9.79
C CYS A 208 -14.66 -0.17 -9.11
N THR A 209 -13.58 -0.74 -9.66
CA THR A 209 -12.91 -1.96 -9.18
C THR A 209 -11.39 -1.81 -9.04
N LEU A 210 -10.85 -0.60 -9.21
CA LEU A 210 -9.39 -0.34 -9.27
C LEU A 210 -8.61 -0.93 -8.08
N CYS A 211 -9.12 -0.77 -6.86
CA CYS A 211 -8.46 -1.31 -5.67
C CYS A 211 -8.43 -2.84 -5.60
N LEU A 212 -9.43 -3.51 -6.17
CA LEU A 212 -9.52 -4.97 -6.22
C LEU A 212 -8.52 -5.51 -7.26
N GLU A 213 -8.46 -4.84 -8.42
CA GLU A 213 -7.56 -5.18 -9.53
C GLU A 213 -6.08 -4.91 -9.20
N ALA A 214 -5.80 -3.80 -8.51
CA ALA A 214 -4.44 -3.41 -8.17
C ALA A 214 -3.83 -4.21 -7.01
N CYS A 215 -4.64 -4.90 -6.20
CA CYS A 215 -4.14 -5.63 -5.03
C CYS A 215 -3.23 -6.80 -5.45
N PRO A 216 -1.90 -6.76 -5.19
CA PRO A 216 -0.96 -7.75 -5.75
C PRO A 216 -1.25 -9.19 -5.29
N THR A 217 -1.78 -9.30 -4.08
CA THR A 217 -2.09 -10.57 -3.42
C THR A 217 -3.52 -11.02 -3.61
N ALA A 218 -4.38 -10.27 -4.32
CA ALA A 218 -5.81 -10.53 -4.40
C ALA A 218 -6.38 -10.79 -2.99
N ALA A 219 -6.15 -9.85 -2.07
CA ALA A 219 -6.61 -9.94 -0.69
C ALA A 219 -8.11 -9.67 -0.54
N PHE A 220 -8.76 -9.14 -1.59
CA PHE A 220 -10.19 -8.92 -1.62
C PHE A 220 -10.86 -10.04 -2.41
N PRO A 221 -11.38 -11.09 -1.75
CA PRO A 221 -12.13 -12.14 -2.46
C PRO A 221 -13.41 -11.60 -3.13
N ASP A 222 -14.03 -10.58 -2.53
CA ASP A 222 -15.23 -9.89 -3.02
C ASP A 222 -15.14 -8.39 -2.68
N PRO A 223 -15.88 -7.51 -3.35
CA PRO A 223 -16.04 -6.12 -2.91
C PRO A 223 -16.43 -6.05 -1.43
N TYR A 224 -15.80 -5.15 -0.67
CA TYR A 224 -16.06 -4.93 0.77
C TYR A 224 -15.62 -6.08 1.69
N VAL A 225 -15.00 -7.14 1.16
CA VAL A 225 -14.53 -8.28 1.94
C VAL A 225 -13.01 -8.36 1.82
N LEU A 226 -12.31 -8.39 2.95
CA LEU A 226 -10.84 -8.51 3.00
C LEU A 226 -10.44 -9.84 3.66
N ASP A 227 -9.66 -10.69 3.00
CA ASP A 227 -8.92 -11.77 3.65
C ASP A 227 -7.59 -11.22 4.18
N ALA A 228 -7.51 -10.94 5.49
CA ALA A 228 -6.32 -10.33 6.08
C ALA A 228 -5.08 -11.20 5.89
N ARG A 229 -5.23 -12.54 5.86
CA ARG A 229 -4.12 -13.48 5.66
C ARG A 229 -3.38 -13.28 4.34
N ARG A 230 -4.00 -12.56 3.39
CA ARG A 230 -3.41 -12.21 2.09
C ARG A 230 -3.04 -10.73 2.00
N CYS A 231 -3.57 -9.88 2.88
CA CYS A 231 -3.32 -8.45 2.87
C CYS A 231 -1.86 -8.14 3.25
N ILE A 232 -1.11 -7.44 2.39
CA ILE A 232 0.29 -7.09 2.67
C ILE A 232 0.41 -6.28 3.98
N SER A 233 -0.59 -5.44 4.30
CA SER A 233 -0.62 -4.72 5.57
C SER A 233 -0.64 -5.67 6.78
N TYR A 234 -1.55 -6.65 6.80
CA TYR A 234 -1.56 -7.70 7.84
C TYR A 234 -0.26 -8.53 7.83
N LEU A 235 0.22 -8.95 6.66
CA LEU A 235 1.43 -9.78 6.54
C LEU A 235 2.65 -9.08 7.13
N THR A 236 2.77 -7.77 6.93
CA THR A 236 3.92 -7.01 7.40
C THR A 236 3.81 -6.58 8.87
N ILE A 237 2.59 -6.43 9.41
CA ILE A 237 2.34 -5.87 10.74
C ILE A 237 2.01 -6.95 11.77
N GLU A 238 1.10 -7.86 11.43
CA GLU A 238 0.46 -8.78 12.38
C GLU A 238 0.99 -10.21 12.28
N GLU A 239 1.34 -10.68 11.09
CA GLU A 239 1.88 -12.02 10.92
C GLU A 239 3.25 -12.15 11.60
N ARG A 240 3.35 -12.99 12.64
CA ARG A 240 4.58 -13.21 13.43
C ARG A 240 5.42 -14.38 12.95
N GLY A 241 4.80 -15.28 12.20
CA GLY A 241 5.37 -16.51 11.69
C GLY A 241 5.83 -16.39 10.23
N GLU A 242 5.64 -17.46 9.49
CA GLU A 242 6.01 -17.54 8.08
C GLU A 242 4.96 -16.90 7.18
N ILE A 243 5.43 -16.18 6.18
CA ILE A 243 4.62 -15.77 5.04
C ILE A 243 4.72 -16.89 3.99
N ILE A 244 3.57 -17.30 3.45
CA ILE A 244 3.52 -18.31 2.39
C ILE A 244 4.30 -17.82 1.16
N GLU A 245 5.03 -18.73 0.52
CA GLU A 245 6.02 -18.37 -0.49
C GLU A 245 5.41 -17.65 -1.69
N GLU A 246 4.16 -17.99 -2.08
CA GLU A 246 3.50 -17.34 -3.22
C GLU A 246 3.15 -15.87 -2.96
N LEU A 247 3.10 -15.44 -1.69
CA LEU A 247 2.83 -14.04 -1.33
C LEU A 247 4.12 -13.23 -1.18
N GLU A 248 5.26 -13.87 -0.87
CA GLU A 248 6.50 -13.14 -0.62
C GLU A 248 6.92 -12.29 -1.83
N GLU A 249 6.88 -12.82 -3.05
CA GLU A 249 7.23 -12.04 -4.26
C GLU A 249 6.27 -10.87 -4.50
N LYS A 250 4.99 -11.05 -4.17
CA LYS A 250 3.92 -10.06 -4.34
C LYS A 250 3.96 -8.93 -3.31
N MET A 251 4.78 -9.07 -2.26
CA MET A 251 5.03 -7.99 -1.32
C MET A 251 5.96 -6.91 -1.88
N GLU A 252 6.58 -7.13 -3.03
CA GLU A 252 7.45 -6.14 -3.69
C GLU A 252 8.52 -5.60 -2.72
N ASN A 253 8.66 -4.27 -2.60
CA ASN A 253 9.57 -3.60 -1.68
C ASN A 253 8.88 -3.15 -0.37
N LEU A 254 7.65 -3.60 -0.07
CA LEU A 254 6.87 -3.20 1.11
C LEU A 254 7.37 -3.87 2.38
N VAL A 255 7.87 -3.08 3.33
CA VAL A 255 8.44 -3.59 4.59
C VAL A 255 7.53 -3.37 5.81
N PHE A 256 6.60 -2.42 5.73
CA PHE A 256 5.61 -2.16 6.79
C PHE A 256 4.36 -1.47 6.23
N GLY A 257 3.19 -2.11 6.38
CA GLY A 257 1.92 -1.62 5.83
C GLY A 257 1.84 -1.75 4.30
N CYS A 258 0.72 -1.31 3.73
CA CYS A 258 0.51 -1.25 2.27
C CYS A 258 -0.57 -0.22 1.94
N ASP A 259 -0.27 0.68 1.01
CA ASP A 259 -1.16 1.78 0.60
C ASP A 259 -1.72 1.61 -0.82
N ILE A 260 -1.34 0.56 -1.56
CA ILE A 260 -1.71 0.36 -2.97
C ILE A 260 -3.22 0.52 -3.21
N CYS A 261 -4.06 -0.09 -2.37
CA CYS A 261 -5.52 -0.01 -2.53
C CYS A 261 -6.12 1.37 -2.23
N GLN A 262 -5.37 2.23 -1.52
CA GLN A 262 -5.68 3.63 -1.29
C GLN A 262 -5.12 4.50 -2.42
N GLU A 263 -3.88 4.28 -2.84
CA GLU A 263 -3.19 5.05 -3.89
C GLU A 263 -3.94 5.00 -5.23
N VAL A 264 -4.50 3.85 -5.60
CA VAL A 264 -5.28 3.72 -6.84
C VAL A 264 -6.73 4.20 -6.70
N CYS A 265 -7.16 4.57 -5.49
CA CYS A 265 -8.54 5.03 -5.27
C CYS A 265 -8.72 6.43 -5.86
N PRO A 266 -9.71 6.66 -6.74
CA PRO A 266 -9.94 7.98 -7.33
C PRO A 266 -10.22 9.09 -6.31
N TRP A 267 -10.79 8.74 -5.15
CA TRP A 267 -11.07 9.67 -4.06
C TRP A 267 -9.81 10.18 -3.35
N ASN A 268 -8.65 9.60 -3.64
CA ASN A 268 -7.35 9.99 -3.10
C ASN A 268 -6.49 10.82 -4.08
N SER A 269 -7.06 11.29 -5.21
CA SER A 269 -6.30 12.02 -6.22
C SER A 269 -5.76 13.37 -5.74
N GLU A 270 -6.47 14.02 -4.82
CA GLU A 270 -6.12 15.34 -4.27
C GLU A 270 -6.23 15.30 -2.74
N PRO A 271 -5.29 14.62 -2.05
CA PRO A 271 -5.37 14.47 -0.61
C PRO A 271 -5.11 15.82 0.07
N ARG A 272 -5.89 16.16 1.10
CA ARG A 272 -5.57 17.33 1.93
C ARG A 272 -4.25 17.17 2.65
N VAL A 273 -3.60 18.31 2.87
CA VAL A 273 -2.40 18.39 3.70
C VAL A 273 -2.80 18.27 5.16
N ARG A 274 -2.09 17.43 5.91
CA ARG A 274 -2.19 17.29 7.36
C ARG A 274 -1.82 18.57 8.08
N ASP A 275 -2.53 18.86 9.16
CA ASP A 275 -2.21 19.97 10.06
C ASP A 275 -1.34 19.54 11.25
N GLU A 276 -1.37 18.25 11.63
CA GLU A 276 -0.69 17.73 12.83
C GLU A 276 0.80 17.42 12.57
N PRO A 277 1.74 18.19 13.16
CA PRO A 277 3.16 18.00 12.90
C PRO A 277 3.70 16.66 13.39
N GLY A 278 3.11 16.07 14.44
CA GLY A 278 3.53 14.76 14.95
C GLY A 278 3.33 13.61 13.96
N LEU A 279 2.41 13.77 13.01
CA LEU A 279 2.12 12.82 11.94
C LEU A 279 3.02 13.02 10.70
N ALA A 280 3.82 14.09 10.66
CA ALA A 280 4.76 14.30 9.58
C ALA A 280 5.75 13.12 9.47
N ALA A 281 5.99 12.69 8.23
CA ALA A 281 6.97 11.67 7.95
C ALA A 281 8.36 12.12 8.40
N ARG A 282 9.10 11.24 9.07
CA ARG A 282 10.52 11.45 9.33
C ARG A 282 11.30 11.14 8.05
N GLU A 283 12.27 11.98 7.70
CA GLU A 283 13.00 11.89 6.44
C GLU A 283 13.65 10.50 6.25
N GLU A 284 14.20 9.95 7.33
CA GLU A 284 14.83 8.61 7.36
C GLU A 284 13.85 7.43 7.18
N ASN A 285 12.54 7.70 7.19
CA ASN A 285 11.48 6.73 6.94
C ASN A 285 10.83 6.90 5.56
N ILE A 286 11.21 7.93 4.80
CA ILE A 286 10.74 8.15 3.42
C ILE A 286 11.64 7.36 2.47
N PHE A 287 11.14 6.23 1.99
CA PHE A 287 11.85 5.29 1.11
C PHE A 287 13.28 4.95 1.59
N PRO A 288 13.49 4.42 2.81
CA PRO A 288 14.82 4.10 3.31
C PRO A 288 15.50 3.00 2.47
N ARG A 289 16.83 3.00 2.38
CA ARG A 289 17.55 1.97 1.63
C ARG A 289 17.40 0.60 2.30
N LEU A 290 17.08 -0.42 1.52
CA LEU A 290 17.00 -1.80 2.01
C LEU A 290 18.34 -2.28 2.59
N SER A 291 19.46 -1.83 2.00
CA SER A 291 20.81 -2.10 2.47
C SER A 291 21.11 -1.53 3.86
N GLU A 292 20.41 -0.48 4.28
CA GLU A 292 20.56 0.08 5.64
C GLU A 292 19.65 -0.66 6.62
N LEU A 293 18.42 -0.97 6.20
CA LEU A 293 17.45 -1.65 7.06
C LEU A 293 17.89 -3.07 7.43
N VAL A 294 18.54 -3.78 6.50
CA VAL A 294 19.02 -5.14 6.73
C VAL A 294 20.14 -5.20 7.78
N GLU A 295 20.85 -4.08 8.00
CA GLU A 295 21.94 -4.02 8.96
C GLU A 295 21.46 -3.83 10.41
N LEU A 296 20.20 -3.45 10.62
CA LEU A 296 19.64 -3.18 11.95
C LEU A 296 19.84 -4.36 12.92
N THR A 297 20.04 -4.01 14.20
CA THR A 297 20.03 -4.90 15.35
C THR A 297 18.78 -4.61 16.19
N PRO A 298 18.42 -5.43 17.18
CA PRO A 298 17.32 -5.11 18.08
C PRO A 298 17.43 -3.73 18.74
N GLU A 299 18.66 -3.34 19.10
CA GLU A 299 18.98 -2.06 19.74
C GLU A 299 18.80 -0.91 18.75
N SER A 300 19.47 -0.96 17.59
CA SER A 300 19.38 0.12 16.60
C SER A 300 18.00 0.21 15.94
N PHE A 301 17.24 -0.89 15.89
CA PHE A 301 15.82 -0.84 15.51
C PHE A 301 14.98 -0.02 16.50
N SER A 302 15.22 -0.22 17.81
CA SER A 302 14.51 0.51 18.87
C SER A 302 14.87 2.00 18.87
N GLU A 303 16.12 2.33 18.59
CA GLU A 303 16.63 3.70 18.45
C GLU A 303 16.14 4.39 17.17
N ARG A 304 16.01 3.66 16.05
CA ARG A 304 15.54 4.19 14.76
C ARG A 304 14.04 4.46 14.73
N PHE A 305 13.23 3.62 15.39
CA PHE A 305 11.77 3.71 15.34
C PHE A 305 11.13 4.10 16.68
N PRO A 306 11.60 5.16 17.38
CA PRO A 306 11.04 5.54 18.66
C PRO A 306 9.60 6.02 18.44
N GLN A 307 8.68 5.47 19.24
CA GLN A 307 7.26 5.86 19.20
C GLN A 307 6.64 5.78 17.80
N SER A 308 7.09 4.85 16.94
CA SER A 308 6.55 4.64 15.59
C SER A 308 5.62 3.41 15.56
N PRO A 309 4.56 3.41 14.71
CA PRO A 309 3.74 2.22 14.48
C PRO A 309 4.54 0.99 14.04
N ILE A 310 5.70 1.21 13.40
CA ILE A 310 6.61 0.15 12.91
C ILE A 310 6.99 -0.84 14.02
N ARG A 311 7.05 -0.37 15.28
CA ARG A 311 7.34 -1.22 16.43
C ARG A 311 6.31 -2.34 16.62
N ARG A 312 5.08 -2.19 16.10
CA ARG A 312 4.04 -3.20 16.15
C ARG A 312 4.48 -4.50 15.47
N ALA A 313 5.26 -4.45 14.39
CA ALA A 313 5.80 -5.64 13.74
C ALA A 313 6.87 -6.37 14.59
N GLY A 314 7.51 -5.65 15.51
CA GLY A 314 8.70 -6.09 16.24
C GLY A 314 9.92 -6.23 15.32
N PHE A 315 11.12 -6.24 15.88
CA PHE A 315 12.37 -6.32 15.10
C PHE A 315 12.42 -7.57 14.21
N ARG A 316 12.06 -8.73 14.75
CA ARG A 316 12.09 -10.01 14.01
C ARG A 316 11.15 -10.00 12.79
N GLY A 317 9.91 -9.53 12.97
CA GLY A 317 8.94 -9.43 11.88
C GLY A 317 9.33 -8.40 10.84
N PHE A 318 9.81 -7.23 11.29
CA PHE A 318 10.32 -6.18 10.40
C PHE A 318 11.51 -6.67 9.57
N LEU A 319 12.51 -7.31 10.20
CA LEU A 319 13.68 -7.84 9.49
C LEU A 319 13.29 -8.94 8.50
N ARG A 320 12.32 -9.81 8.84
CA ARG A 320 11.74 -10.77 7.87
C ARG A 320 11.22 -10.05 6.63
N ASN A 321 10.45 -8.97 6.80
CA ASN A 321 9.90 -8.21 5.68
C ASN A 321 11.00 -7.55 4.84
N VAL A 322 12.04 -7.01 5.48
CA VAL A 322 13.22 -6.44 4.80
C VAL A 322 13.95 -7.49 3.98
N ILE A 323 14.14 -8.71 4.50
CA ILE A 323 14.75 -9.83 3.76
C ILE A 323 13.91 -10.19 2.53
N ILE A 324 12.58 -10.24 2.68
CA ILE A 324 11.65 -10.49 1.57
C ILE A 324 11.80 -9.41 0.50
N ALA A 325 11.72 -8.13 0.89
CA ALA A 325 11.85 -6.98 0.00
C ALA A 325 13.22 -6.94 -0.71
N LEU A 326 14.29 -7.32 -0.01
CA LEU A 326 15.63 -7.42 -0.60
C LEU A 326 15.78 -8.59 -1.58
N GLY A 327 15.06 -9.70 -1.35
CA GLY A 327 14.98 -10.81 -2.30
C GLY A 327 14.09 -10.51 -3.52
N ASN A 328 13.18 -9.54 -3.37
CA ASN A 328 12.28 -9.11 -4.43
C ASN A 328 12.89 -7.99 -5.30
N SER A 329 13.74 -7.15 -4.70
CA SER A 329 14.39 -6.04 -5.38
C SER A 329 15.62 -6.49 -6.17
N SER A 330 15.97 -5.74 -7.21
CA SER A 330 17.12 -6.01 -8.09
C SER A 330 18.36 -5.09 -7.88
N PRO A 331 18.74 -4.61 -6.67
CA PRO A 331 20.00 -3.90 -6.53
C PRO A 331 21.17 -4.84 -6.82
N GLN A 332 22.19 -4.31 -7.50
CA GLN A 332 23.39 -5.04 -7.92
C GLN A 332 24.07 -5.81 -6.76
N ASN A 333 23.90 -5.32 -5.53
CA ASN A 333 24.52 -5.85 -4.31
C ASN A 333 23.54 -6.57 -3.36
N ALA A 334 22.26 -6.79 -3.74
CA ALA A 334 21.28 -7.44 -2.87
C ALA A 334 21.75 -8.81 -2.35
N LEU A 335 22.35 -9.61 -3.23
CA LEU A 335 22.86 -10.93 -2.87
C LEU A 335 24.02 -10.85 -1.87
N GLU A 336 24.86 -9.82 -1.96
CA GLU A 336 25.94 -9.59 -1.02
C GLU A 336 25.39 -9.28 0.38
N HIS A 337 24.43 -8.37 0.49
CA HIS A 337 23.78 -8.05 1.76
C HIS A 337 23.08 -9.27 2.37
N LEU A 338 22.34 -10.06 1.59
CA LEU A 338 21.74 -11.31 2.06
C LEU A 338 22.82 -12.32 2.51
N ASN A 339 23.97 -12.38 1.81
CA ASN A 339 25.09 -13.25 2.18
C ASN A 339 25.73 -12.83 3.51
N GLN A 340 25.97 -11.54 3.70
CA GLN A 340 26.50 -10.98 4.95
C GLN A 340 25.52 -11.22 6.11
N LEU A 341 24.22 -10.97 5.90
CA LEU A 341 23.18 -11.21 6.91
C LEU A 341 23.15 -12.68 7.38
N GLY A 342 23.28 -13.64 6.45
CA GLY A 342 23.29 -15.06 6.79
C GLY A 342 24.51 -15.56 7.55
N ARG A 343 25.56 -14.74 7.70
CA ARG A 343 26.71 -15.06 8.57
C ARG A 343 26.40 -14.75 10.04
N ARG A 344 25.48 -13.82 10.32
CA ARG A 344 25.08 -13.44 11.69
C ARG A 344 24.51 -14.65 12.42
N GLU A 345 25.01 -14.89 13.63
CA GLU A 345 24.57 -16.03 14.46
C GLU A 345 23.08 -15.95 14.82
N SER A 346 22.58 -14.74 15.10
CA SER A 346 21.17 -14.47 15.36
C SER A 346 20.25 -14.92 14.23
N ILE A 347 20.72 -14.84 12.97
CA ILE A 347 19.96 -15.28 11.80
C ILE A 347 20.06 -16.79 11.60
N ARG A 348 21.25 -17.38 11.78
CA ARG A 348 21.46 -18.82 11.65
C ARG A 348 20.68 -19.65 12.67
N LYS A 349 20.50 -19.10 13.88
CA LYS A 349 19.77 -19.74 14.99
C LYS A 349 18.26 -19.51 14.94
N ASP A 350 17.77 -18.54 14.17
CA ASP A 350 16.34 -18.26 14.04
C ASP A 350 15.76 -19.00 12.81
N PRO A 351 14.88 -20.01 13.01
CA PRO A 351 14.36 -20.81 11.89
C PRO A 351 13.55 -19.99 10.87
N LEU A 352 12.81 -18.97 11.32
CA LEU A 352 12.00 -18.12 10.44
C LEU A 352 12.91 -17.28 9.54
N LEU A 353 13.86 -16.56 10.14
CA LEU A 353 14.74 -15.66 9.40
C LEU A 353 15.66 -16.45 8.47
N LYS A 354 16.17 -17.61 8.92
CA LYS A 354 16.98 -18.50 8.10
C LYS A 354 16.22 -18.97 6.85
N ARG A 355 15.00 -19.50 7.00
CA ARG A 355 14.20 -19.97 5.85
C ARG A 355 13.81 -18.82 4.93
N THR A 356 13.41 -17.69 5.49
CA THR A 356 13.10 -16.47 4.72
C THR A 356 14.31 -16.03 3.89
N LEU A 357 15.50 -16.04 4.48
CA LEU A 357 16.75 -15.70 3.80
C LEU A 357 17.08 -16.66 2.67
N GLU A 358 16.92 -17.96 2.87
CA GLU A 358 17.14 -18.99 1.85
C GLU A 358 16.17 -18.80 0.67
N ARG A 359 14.88 -18.50 0.94
CA ARG A 359 13.89 -18.19 -0.09
C ARG A 359 14.21 -16.90 -0.85
N ALA A 360 14.57 -15.83 -0.13
CA ALA A 360 14.96 -14.55 -0.74
C ALA A 360 16.18 -14.69 -1.67
N ARG A 361 17.23 -15.41 -1.23
CA ARG A 361 18.41 -15.70 -2.07
C ARG A 361 18.05 -16.48 -3.32
N ARG A 362 17.18 -17.48 -3.20
CA ARG A 362 16.72 -18.31 -4.32
C ARG A 362 15.97 -17.47 -5.36
N ARG A 363 15.00 -16.66 -4.93
CA ARG A 363 14.27 -15.73 -5.81
C ARG A 363 15.22 -14.80 -6.55
N LEU A 364 16.15 -14.18 -5.83
CA LEU A 364 17.10 -13.25 -6.42
C LEU A 364 18.05 -13.92 -7.43
N MET A 365 18.55 -15.12 -7.13
CA MET A 365 19.37 -15.90 -8.05
C MET A 365 18.62 -16.26 -9.34
N GLU A 366 17.35 -16.65 -9.23
CA GLU A 366 16.51 -16.95 -10.39
C GLU A 366 16.24 -15.70 -11.23
N LYS A 367 15.90 -14.56 -10.60
CA LYS A 367 15.75 -13.26 -11.30
C LYS A 367 17.02 -12.87 -12.06
N ASN A 368 18.17 -12.92 -11.40
CA ASN A 368 19.47 -12.60 -12.01
C ASN A 368 19.79 -13.54 -13.20
N ARG A 369 19.43 -14.82 -13.10
CA ARG A 369 19.59 -15.79 -14.19
C ARG A 369 18.70 -15.45 -15.38
N VAL A 370 17.43 -15.11 -15.15
CA VAL A 370 16.47 -14.70 -16.18
C VAL A 370 16.92 -13.42 -16.88
N GLU A 371 17.31 -12.38 -16.12
CA GLU A 371 17.81 -11.12 -16.67
C GLU A 371 19.07 -11.32 -17.53
N ARG A 372 20.04 -12.11 -17.04
CA ARG A 372 21.26 -12.42 -17.79
C ARG A 372 20.96 -13.17 -19.08
N SER A 373 20.03 -14.14 -19.04
CA SER A 373 19.59 -14.87 -20.23
C SER A 373 18.89 -13.94 -21.23
N GLY A 374 18.08 -13.00 -20.75
CA GLY A 374 17.43 -11.96 -21.55
C GLY A 374 18.45 -11.05 -22.24
N LYS A 375 19.43 -10.53 -21.51
CA LYS A 375 20.53 -9.70 -22.05
C LYS A 375 21.32 -10.44 -23.12
N ILE A 376 21.69 -11.71 -22.87
CA ILE A 376 22.38 -12.55 -23.86
C ILE A 376 21.51 -12.72 -25.13
N ARG A 377 20.20 -12.94 -24.97
CA ARG A 377 19.26 -13.08 -26.10
C ARG A 377 19.14 -11.78 -26.90
N GLU A 378 19.10 -10.62 -26.25
CA GLU A 378 19.08 -9.33 -26.92
C GLU A 378 20.39 -9.02 -27.64
N GLU A 379 21.53 -9.28 -27.00
CA GLU A 379 22.85 -9.12 -27.59
C GLU A 379 23.01 -10.02 -28.82
N PHE A 380 22.52 -11.26 -28.73
CA PHE A 380 22.47 -12.19 -29.86
C PHE A 380 21.56 -11.69 -31.00
N LYS A 381 20.41 -11.07 -30.68
CA LYS A 381 19.55 -10.44 -31.69
C LYS A 381 20.25 -9.24 -32.35
N ARG A 382 20.89 -8.36 -31.58
CA ARG A 382 21.64 -7.21 -32.12
C ARG A 382 22.77 -7.64 -33.04
N THR A 383 23.60 -8.59 -32.62
CA THR A 383 24.70 -9.13 -33.45
C THR A 383 24.20 -9.86 -34.69
N LYS A 384 23.02 -10.49 -34.66
CA LYS A 384 22.41 -11.13 -35.83
C LYS A 384 21.83 -10.11 -36.83
N ILE A 385 21.30 -8.98 -36.35
CA ILE A 385 20.73 -7.91 -37.19
C ILE A 385 21.82 -6.98 -37.75
N GLN A 386 22.92 -6.75 -37.01
CA GLN A 386 24.02 -5.86 -37.39
C GLN A 386 25.27 -6.57 -37.93
N GLY A 387 25.22 -7.90 -38.14
CA GLY A 387 26.31 -8.61 -38.79
C GLY A 387 26.56 -8.10 -40.22
N PRO A 388 27.72 -8.39 -40.86
CA PRO A 388 28.04 -7.91 -42.21
C PRO A 388 27.13 -8.50 -43.31
N ILE A 389 26.26 -9.47 -42.99
CA ILE A 389 25.48 -10.25 -43.95
C ILE A 389 24.23 -9.49 -44.45
N PRO A 390 23.36 -8.90 -43.59
CA PRO A 390 22.22 -8.14 -44.07
C PRO A 390 22.63 -6.89 -44.86
N THR A 391 23.73 -6.24 -44.46
CA THR A 391 24.28 -5.06 -45.15
C THR A 391 24.84 -5.42 -46.53
N ALA A 392 25.62 -6.50 -46.64
CA ALA A 392 26.13 -6.97 -47.93
C ALA A 392 25.01 -7.46 -48.86
N MET A 393 24.00 -8.15 -48.32
CA MET A 393 22.82 -8.59 -49.09
C MET A 393 21.96 -7.42 -49.57
N ALA A 394 21.78 -6.38 -48.74
CA ALA A 394 21.07 -5.17 -49.13
C ALA A 394 21.81 -4.41 -50.25
N ILE A 395 23.13 -4.25 -50.13
CA ILE A 395 23.97 -3.61 -51.17
C ILE A 395 23.91 -4.40 -52.48
N LEU A 396 24.05 -5.74 -52.43
CA LEU A 396 23.95 -6.59 -53.61
C LEU A 396 22.56 -6.57 -54.26
N SER A 397 21.49 -6.43 -53.48
CA SER A 397 20.12 -6.32 -53.98
C SER A 397 19.89 -4.98 -54.69
N VAL A 398 20.40 -3.88 -54.13
CA VAL A 398 20.34 -2.56 -54.76
C VAL A 398 21.16 -2.51 -56.05
N LEU A 399 22.37 -3.06 -56.06
CA LEU A 399 23.22 -3.15 -57.25
C LEU A 399 22.56 -3.99 -58.34
N ALA A 400 21.97 -5.13 -57.99
CA ALA A 400 21.25 -5.98 -58.95
C ALA A 400 20.00 -5.28 -59.51
N PHE A 401 19.25 -4.55 -58.68
CA PHE A 401 18.11 -3.76 -59.13
C PHE A 401 18.55 -2.62 -60.07
N LEU A 402 19.66 -1.94 -59.77
CA LEU A 402 20.24 -0.92 -60.66
C LEU A 402 20.67 -1.50 -62.00
N VAL A 403 21.33 -2.67 -62.01
CA VAL A 403 21.70 -3.37 -63.25
C VAL A 403 20.46 -3.72 -64.05
N PHE A 404 19.44 -4.31 -63.41
CA PHE A 404 18.16 -4.65 -64.05
C PHE A 404 17.45 -3.40 -64.61
N TRP A 405 17.40 -2.32 -63.84
CA TRP A 405 16.75 -1.07 -64.24
C TRP A 405 17.47 -0.39 -65.41
N LEU A 406 18.81 -0.35 -65.36
CA LEU A 406 19.64 0.19 -66.44
C LEU A 406 19.53 -0.64 -67.72
N THR A 407 19.48 -1.97 -67.63
CA THR A 407 19.27 -2.83 -68.82
C THR A 407 17.85 -2.74 -69.34
N TRP A 408 16.84 -2.45 -68.50
CA TRP A 408 15.43 -2.40 -68.91
C TRP A 408 15.10 -1.10 -69.64
N ILE A 409 15.76 -0.01 -69.26
CA ILE A 409 15.61 1.29 -69.93
C ILE A 409 16.32 1.32 -71.29
N THR A 410 17.43 0.60 -71.45
CA THR A 410 18.24 0.66 -72.66
C THR A 410 17.79 -0.28 -73.78
N ASP A 411 17.05 -1.35 -73.48
CA ASP A 411 16.60 -2.30 -74.50
C ASP A 411 15.21 -2.88 -74.21
N LYS A 412 14.16 -2.28 -74.78
CA LYS A 412 12.74 -2.62 -74.56
C LYS A 412 12.21 -3.78 -75.41
N THR A 413 12.99 -4.32 -76.36
CA THR A 413 12.47 -5.28 -77.37
C THR A 413 12.87 -6.73 -77.14
N ASN A 414 13.68 -7.04 -76.13
CA ASN A 414 14.29 -8.37 -76.01
C ASN A 414 13.89 -9.16 -74.76
N TYR A 415 12.61 -9.51 -74.62
CA TYR A 415 12.07 -10.26 -73.47
C TYR A 415 12.63 -11.69 -73.29
N GLY A 416 13.26 -12.27 -74.33
CA GLY A 416 13.74 -13.67 -74.33
C GLY A 416 14.99 -13.96 -73.48
N VAL A 417 15.76 -12.93 -73.09
CA VAL A 417 17.02 -13.07 -72.34
C VAL A 417 16.83 -12.82 -70.82
N TRP A 418 15.69 -12.23 -70.42
CA TRP A 418 15.44 -11.79 -69.04
C TRP A 418 15.19 -12.94 -68.07
N ILE A 419 14.50 -13.98 -68.53
CA ILE A 419 14.09 -15.11 -67.68
C ILE A 419 15.31 -15.91 -67.19
N PRO A 420 16.27 -16.31 -68.05
CA PRO A 420 17.48 -17.02 -67.59
C PRO A 420 18.36 -16.20 -66.63
N GLY A 421 18.46 -14.88 -66.84
CA GLY A 421 19.25 -13.99 -65.99
C GLY A 421 18.67 -13.86 -64.58
N VAL A 422 17.35 -13.75 -64.45
CA VAL A 422 16.66 -13.74 -63.15
C VAL A 422 16.80 -15.09 -62.45
N PHE A 423 16.68 -16.21 -63.18
CA PHE A 423 16.90 -17.54 -62.60
C PHE A 423 18.34 -17.73 -62.13
N LEU A 424 19.34 -17.29 -62.90
CA LEU A 424 20.75 -17.37 -62.51
C LEU A 424 21.03 -16.50 -61.27
N TYR A 425 20.43 -15.32 -61.18
CA TYR A 425 20.54 -14.45 -60.01
C TYR A 425 19.91 -15.08 -58.76
N ILE A 426 18.68 -15.60 -58.87
CA ILE A 426 18.02 -16.32 -57.77
C ILE A 426 18.86 -17.52 -57.34
N PHE A 427 19.41 -18.28 -58.29
CA PHE A 427 20.26 -19.43 -58.01
C PHE A 427 21.56 -19.01 -57.28
N LEU A 428 22.24 -17.96 -57.76
CA LEU A 428 23.46 -17.45 -57.14
C LEU A 428 23.21 -16.93 -55.73
N MET A 429 22.11 -16.19 -55.51
CA MET A 429 21.73 -15.69 -54.19
C MET A 429 21.36 -16.82 -53.24
N THR A 430 20.66 -17.85 -53.72
CA THR A 430 20.32 -19.03 -52.93
C THR A 430 21.57 -19.84 -52.56
N PHE A 431 22.51 -19.97 -53.49
CA PHE A 431 23.79 -20.66 -53.27
C PHE A 431 24.68 -19.92 -52.26
N LEU A 432 24.82 -18.60 -52.40
CA LEU A 432 25.56 -17.76 -51.46
C LEU A 432 24.93 -17.76 -50.06
N TYR A 433 23.60 -17.73 -49.97
CA TYR A 433 22.87 -17.89 -48.71
C TYR A 433 23.19 -19.23 -48.05
N HIS A 434 23.22 -20.32 -48.82
CA HIS A 434 23.55 -21.66 -48.31
C HIS A 434 25.00 -21.78 -47.82
N LEU A 435 25.96 -21.21 -48.56
CA LEU A 435 27.37 -21.16 -48.14
C LEU A 435 27.55 -20.36 -46.84
N ALA A 436 26.89 -19.21 -46.72
CA ALA A 436 26.91 -18.41 -45.50
C ALA A 436 26.32 -19.17 -44.30
N ARG A 437 25.23 -19.94 -44.52
CA ARG A 437 24.60 -20.77 -43.48
C ARG A 437 25.49 -21.94 -43.03
N LYS A 438 26.18 -22.62 -43.96
CA LYS A 438 27.13 -23.70 -43.65
C LYS A 438 28.31 -23.20 -42.80
N LYS A 439 28.84 -22.01 -43.11
CA LYS A 439 29.94 -21.40 -42.34
C LYS A 439 29.52 -21.00 -40.91
N GLN A 440 28.24 -20.69 -40.68
CA GLN A 440 27.70 -20.46 -39.34
C GLN A 440 27.48 -21.77 -38.56
N ALA A 441 27.09 -22.86 -39.23
CA ALA A 441 26.95 -24.17 -38.58
C ALA A 441 28.30 -24.71 -38.08
N GLY A 442 29.38 -24.59 -38.86
CA GLY A 442 30.72 -25.02 -38.44
C GLY A 442 31.35 -24.21 -37.29
N LYS A 443 30.82 -23.01 -36.98
CA LYS A 443 31.21 -22.23 -35.79
C LYS A 443 30.41 -22.60 -34.53
N ARG A 444 29.32 -23.37 -34.65
CA ARG A 444 28.51 -23.85 -33.52
C ARG A 444 29.05 -25.12 -32.85
N GLU A 445 29.93 -25.87 -33.52
CA GLU A 445 30.52 -27.11 -32.96
C GLU A 445 31.82 -26.85 -32.17
N ASN A 446 32.39 -25.65 -32.21
CA ASN A 446 33.66 -25.28 -31.56
C ASN A 446 33.50 -24.23 -30.43
N LYS A 447 32.29 -24.06 -29.88
CA LYS A 447 31.97 -23.17 -28.76
C LYS A 447 30.99 -23.87 -27.84
#